data_AF-A0A352KV93-F1
#
_entry.id   AF-A0A352KV93-F1
#
_cell.length_a   1.000
_cell.length_b   1.000
_cell.length_c   1.000
_cell.angle_alpha   90.00
_cell.angle_beta   90.00
_cell.angle_gamma   90.00
#
_symmetry.space_group_name_H-M   'P 1'
#
loop_
_entity.id
_entity.type
_entity.pdbx_description
1 polymer ?
#
loop_
_entity_poly.entity_id
_entity_poly.type
_entity_poly.pdbx_seq_one_letter_code
_entity_poly.pdbx_strand_id
1 'polypeptide(L)'
;GRLRADGVRGRALLVVGFLAGSAMASKYTGLLLAVLPTAVGWCWWWCRAGGGVSGLLAAGELRRGFVREAVWYVAGVLLAVGPWLVKNAVETGNPVFPMAWSVFGGGEWNEPLNVRWKQAHGAPEHELERIPQHFLDAAVRNKWTSPLLFGLAVPVLLSCGRSVPLRLVWLAVGWGFLTWWGLTHRIDRFWVPMVPFLSVLSGACVQLGGAGWWRGLVLGSVVTGTVFNLRFSTLALVGFHAGLMDLEGARELVIRSDLQELNRQLPAGSRVLMVGEAEVFDARFAVLYNTVFDESVFEELTAGGDAGTGAGRALAAAADVRERLRAAGVTHVLVNWREVLRYRLPGSYGYAEYVQPERFEQLLSGGVLGEPRVLGEGSWSGLSESERRVVQQWPGWQQLVCGDVWETVRLYEVR
;
A
#
# COMPACT_ATOMS: atom_id res chain seq x y z
N GLY A 1 30.32 -11.44 36.88
CA GLY A 1 31.30 -11.23 35.81
C GLY A 1 31.17 -9.82 35.29
N ARG A 2 32.25 -9.03 35.34
CA ARG A 2 32.27 -7.60 35.03
C ARG A 2 31.86 -7.34 33.57
N LEU A 3 30.80 -6.56 33.38
CA LEU A 3 30.41 -5.96 32.10
C LEU A 3 31.50 -4.98 31.66
N ARG A 4 32.52 -5.48 30.94
CA ARG A 4 33.46 -4.65 30.17
C ARG A 4 33.42 -5.14 28.72
N ALA A 5 32.41 -4.69 27.99
CA ALA A 5 32.29 -4.89 26.54
C ALA A 5 31.64 -3.66 25.87
N ASP A 6 31.89 -2.48 26.45
CA ASP A 6 31.03 -1.31 26.34
C ASP A 6 31.06 -0.64 24.95
N GLY A 7 32.16 -0.74 24.22
CA GLY A 7 32.29 -0.16 22.88
C GLY A 7 31.69 -1.02 21.75
N VAL A 8 31.81 -2.35 21.86
CA VAL A 8 31.34 -3.29 20.82
C VAL A 8 29.81 -3.41 20.84
N ARG A 9 29.21 -3.40 22.04
CA ARG A 9 27.75 -3.46 22.19
C ARG A 9 27.03 -2.20 21.71
N GLY A 10 27.58 -1.01 21.97
CA GLY A 10 27.01 0.24 21.48
C GLY A 10 26.97 0.31 19.95
N ARG A 11 28.08 -0.06 19.28
CA ARG A 11 28.14 -0.12 17.82
C ARG A 11 27.17 -1.15 17.23
N ALA A 12 27.05 -2.33 17.86
CA ALA A 12 26.08 -3.32 17.44
C ALA A 12 24.63 -2.81 17.55
N LEU A 13 24.28 -2.11 18.64
CA LEU A 13 22.95 -1.53 18.82
C LEU A 13 22.66 -0.39 17.84
N LEU A 14 23.67 0.39 17.47
CA LEU A 14 23.54 1.37 16.38
C LEU A 14 23.12 0.68 15.07
N VAL A 15 23.76 -0.44 14.72
CA VAL A 15 23.41 -1.22 13.52
C VAL A 15 22.02 -1.84 13.64
N VAL A 16 21.67 -2.41 14.79
CA VAL A 16 20.33 -2.98 15.04
C VAL A 16 19.26 -1.90 14.91
N GLY A 17 19.48 -0.73 15.51
CA GLY A 17 18.61 0.43 15.38
C GLY A 17 18.48 0.89 13.94
N PHE A 18 19.60 0.97 13.21
CA PHE A 18 19.60 1.33 11.79
C PHE A 18 18.79 0.36 10.93
N LEU A 19 18.92 -0.95 11.13
CA LEU A 19 18.13 -1.95 10.41
C LEU A 19 16.64 -1.88 10.77
N ALA A 20 16.30 -1.67 12.04
CA ALA A 20 14.92 -1.48 12.47
C ALA A 20 14.30 -0.19 11.91
N GLY A 21 15.06 0.91 11.93
CA GLY A 21 14.68 2.18 11.32
C GLY A 21 14.55 2.07 9.80
N SER A 22 15.40 1.29 9.14
CA SER A 22 15.29 1.01 7.71
C SER A 22 14.00 0.28 7.38
N ALA A 23 13.57 -0.67 8.23
CA ALA A 23 12.28 -1.32 8.06
C ALA A 23 11.11 -0.32 8.15
N MET A 24 11.17 0.63 9.09
CA MET A 24 10.18 1.70 9.21
C MET A 24 10.23 2.70 8.03
N ALA A 25 11.43 3.03 7.55
CA ALA A 25 11.63 3.92 6.41
C ALA A 25 11.08 3.31 5.11
N SER A 26 11.19 1.99 4.94
CA SER A 26 10.55 1.27 3.84
C SER A 26 9.03 1.26 3.96
N LYS A 27 8.50 1.14 5.19
CA LYS A 27 7.07 1.20 5.46
C LYS A 27 6.77 1.47 6.93
N TYR A 28 5.76 2.30 7.23
CA TYR A 28 5.38 2.62 8.61
C TYR A 28 5.10 1.40 9.51
N THR A 29 4.63 0.28 8.94
CA THR A 29 4.45 -0.97 9.69
C THR A 29 5.76 -1.53 10.28
N GLY A 30 6.93 -1.15 9.75
CA GLY A 30 8.24 -1.47 10.31
C GLY A 30 8.45 -0.91 11.73
N LEU A 31 7.73 0.15 12.13
CA LEU A 31 7.68 0.60 13.52
C LEU A 31 7.17 -0.54 14.43
N LEU A 32 6.04 -1.14 14.05
CA LEU A 32 5.40 -2.21 14.80
C LEU A 32 6.16 -3.53 14.66
N LEU A 33 6.68 -3.84 13.47
CA LEU A 33 7.28 -5.15 13.18
C LEU A 33 8.75 -5.26 13.61
N ALA A 34 9.50 -4.16 13.65
CA ALA A 34 10.93 -4.18 13.91
C ALA A 34 11.34 -3.26 15.06
N VAL A 35 10.97 -1.98 15.02
CA VAL A 35 11.44 -0.99 16.00
C VAL A 35 10.94 -1.31 17.41
N LEU A 36 9.62 -1.40 17.61
CA LEU A 36 9.06 -1.66 18.93
C LEU A 36 9.47 -3.03 19.51
N PRO A 37 9.40 -4.16 18.77
CA PRO A 37 9.75 -5.46 19.33
C PRO A 37 11.22 -5.58 19.73
N THR A 38 12.13 -4.99 18.93
CA THR A 38 13.56 -4.99 19.27
C THR A 38 13.85 -4.11 20.48
N ALA A 39 13.23 -2.93 20.56
CA ALA A 39 13.33 -2.05 21.73
C ALA A 39 12.75 -2.71 23.00
N VAL A 40 11.57 -3.32 22.92
CA VAL A 40 10.94 -4.02 24.05
C VAL A 40 11.77 -5.21 24.51
N GLY A 41 12.26 -6.04 23.59
CA GLY A 41 13.13 -7.17 23.93
C GLY A 41 14.44 -6.73 24.60
N TRP A 42 15.03 -5.63 24.13
CA TRP A 42 16.21 -5.01 24.73
C TRP A 42 15.92 -4.45 26.13
N CYS A 43 14.83 -3.71 26.31
CA CYS A 43 14.38 -3.21 27.61
C CYS A 43 14.13 -4.36 28.60
N TRP A 44 13.46 -5.43 28.16
CA TRP A 44 13.17 -6.59 28.99
C TRP A 44 14.46 -7.28 29.46
N TRP A 45 15.46 -7.40 28.59
CA TRP A 45 16.76 -7.95 28.96
C TRP A 45 17.45 -7.13 30.06
N TRP A 46 17.45 -5.80 29.94
CA TRP A 46 18.00 -4.89 30.95
C TRP A 46 17.24 -4.97 32.28
N CYS A 47 15.90 -5.01 32.24
CA CYS A 47 15.09 -5.19 33.44
C CYS A 47 15.41 -6.51 34.13
N ARG A 48 15.61 -7.61 33.40
CA ARG A 48 16.03 -8.89 34.01
C ARG A 48 17.43 -8.82 34.61
N ALA A 49 18.37 -8.18 33.92
CA ALA A 49 19.74 -8.02 34.41
C ALA A 49 19.80 -7.16 35.69
N GLY A 50 18.91 -6.17 35.82
CA GLY A 50 18.80 -5.29 36.99
C GLY A 50 17.92 -5.80 38.12
N GLY A 51 17.40 -7.04 38.07
CA GLY A 51 16.50 -7.56 39.11
C GLY A 51 15.11 -6.90 39.11
N GLY A 52 14.69 -6.33 37.98
CA GLY A 52 13.43 -5.61 37.79
C GLY A 52 13.64 -4.15 37.42
N VAL A 53 12.54 -3.45 37.12
CA VAL A 53 12.54 -2.02 36.78
C VAL A 53 13.13 -1.19 37.92
N SER A 54 12.73 -1.49 39.17
CA SER A 54 13.21 -0.76 40.35
C SER A 54 14.72 -0.90 40.55
N GLY A 55 15.29 -2.09 40.32
CA GLY A 55 16.72 -2.31 40.44
C GLY A 55 17.53 -1.67 39.31
N LEU A 56 16.98 -1.64 38.09
CA LEU A 56 17.56 -0.89 36.97
C LEU A 56 17.62 0.61 37.26
N LEU A 57 16.57 1.18 37.86
CA LEU A 57 16.50 2.61 38.18
C LEU A 57 17.36 2.99 39.39
N ALA A 58 17.46 2.12 40.40
CA ALA A 58 18.21 2.37 41.63
C ALA A 58 19.74 2.27 41.44
N ALA A 59 20.20 1.39 40.55
CA ALA A 59 21.62 1.18 40.32
C ALA A 59 22.18 2.13 39.25
N GLY A 60 22.88 3.19 39.68
CA GLY A 60 23.39 4.24 38.80
C GLY A 60 24.32 3.77 37.67
N GLU A 61 25.05 2.66 37.84
CA GLU A 61 25.86 2.07 36.75
C GLU A 61 24.99 1.35 35.70
N LEU A 62 23.99 0.58 36.14
CA LEU A 62 23.06 -0.11 35.24
C LEU A 62 22.22 0.89 34.45
N ARG A 63 21.70 1.94 35.11
CA ARG A 63 20.98 3.03 34.46
C ARG A 63 21.83 3.73 33.39
N ARG A 64 23.09 4.05 33.69
CA ARG A 64 24.01 4.68 32.72
C ARG A 64 24.27 3.78 31.52
N GLY A 65 24.46 2.48 31.74
CA GLY A 65 24.61 1.49 30.68
C GLY A 65 23.38 1.43 29.76
N PHE A 66 22.19 1.33 30.35
CA PHE A 66 20.91 1.34 29.63
C PHE A 66 20.72 2.60 28.79
N VAL A 67 20.90 3.79 29.37
CA VAL A 67 20.72 5.06 28.65
C VAL A 67 21.71 5.17 27.50
N ARG A 68 22.98 4.81 27.70
CA ARG A 68 24.00 4.83 26.63
C ARG A 68 23.61 3.91 25.47
N GLU A 69 23.13 2.71 25.76
CA GLU A 69 22.67 1.75 24.75
C GLU A 69 21.39 2.21 24.04
N ALA A 70 20.45 2.83 24.78
CA ALA A 70 19.26 3.47 24.21
C ALA A 70 19.65 4.54 23.19
N VAL A 71 20.60 5.40 23.53
CA VAL A 71 21.09 6.46 22.64
C VAL A 71 21.64 5.87 21.35
N TRP A 72 22.46 4.81 21.42
CA TRP A 72 22.97 4.15 20.21
C TRP A 72 21.86 3.55 19.34
N TYR A 73 20.90 2.84 19.95
CA TYR A 73 19.78 2.26 19.23
C TYR A 73 18.91 3.34 18.56
N VAL A 74 18.51 4.36 19.33
CA VAL A 74 17.69 5.48 18.83
C VAL A 74 18.42 6.28 17.76
N ALA A 75 19.72 6.53 17.94
CA ALA A 75 20.54 7.16 16.90
C ALA A 75 20.53 6.33 15.61
N GLY A 76 20.64 5.00 15.71
CA GLY A 76 20.54 4.10 14.55
C GLY A 76 19.19 4.23 13.85
N VAL A 77 18.09 4.16 14.61
CA VAL A 77 16.73 4.30 14.06
C VAL A 77 16.59 5.65 13.34
N LEU A 78 16.96 6.75 13.99
CA LEU A 78 16.85 8.10 13.45
C LEU A 78 17.77 8.35 12.26
N LEU A 79 18.95 7.74 12.21
CA LEU A 79 19.83 7.82 11.03
C LEU A 79 19.16 7.20 9.79
N ALA A 80 18.38 6.13 9.97
CA ALA A 80 17.69 5.48 8.87
C ALA A 80 16.37 6.17 8.50
N VAL A 81 15.48 6.41 9.47
CA VAL A 81 14.13 6.94 9.20
C VAL A 81 14.05 8.47 9.25
N GLY A 82 14.96 9.12 9.97
CA GLY A 82 14.94 10.57 10.19
C GLY A 82 14.90 11.41 8.91
N PRO A 83 15.71 11.13 7.86
CA PRO A 83 15.63 11.87 6.60
C PRO A 83 14.23 11.86 5.99
N TRP A 84 13.53 10.71 6.04
CA TRP A 84 12.17 10.57 5.56
C TRP A 84 11.18 11.39 6.41
N LEU A 85 11.30 11.33 7.74
CA LEU A 85 10.44 12.10 8.64
C LEU A 85 10.61 13.61 8.46
N VAL A 86 11.86 14.08 8.29
CA VAL A 86 12.15 15.50 8.04
C VAL A 86 11.58 15.93 6.70
N LYS A 87 11.78 15.13 5.64
CA LYS A 87 11.21 15.38 4.32
C LYS A 87 9.69 15.57 4.42
N ASN A 88 8.99 14.63 5.06
CA ASN A 88 7.53 14.71 5.19
C ASN A 88 7.10 15.94 6.02
N ALA A 89 7.81 16.26 7.10
CA ALA A 89 7.52 17.43 7.90
C ALA A 89 7.67 18.74 7.10
N VAL A 90 8.68 18.83 6.23
CA VAL A 90 8.93 19.99 5.37
C VAL A 90 7.88 20.09 4.26
N GLU A 91 7.60 18.98 3.56
CA GLU A 91 6.69 18.98 2.41
C GLU A 91 5.22 19.09 2.81
N THR A 92 4.83 18.44 3.90
CA THR A 92 3.41 18.27 4.25
C THR A 92 3.03 18.94 5.57
N GLY A 93 3.99 19.35 6.39
CA GLY A 93 3.76 19.77 7.78
C GLY A 93 3.61 18.61 8.77
N ASN A 94 3.64 17.34 8.32
CA ASN A 94 3.46 16.16 9.16
C ASN A 94 4.61 15.14 8.94
N PRO A 95 5.40 14.81 9.99
CA PRO A 95 6.55 13.90 9.84
C PRO A 95 6.19 12.47 9.46
N VAL A 96 4.95 12.04 9.75
CA VAL A 96 4.46 10.68 9.48
C VAL A 96 3.26 10.70 8.53
N PHE A 97 3.17 11.69 7.65
CA PHE A 97 2.06 11.90 6.74
C PHE A 97 1.65 10.63 5.97
N PRO A 98 0.32 10.37 5.79
CA PRO A 98 -0.83 11.08 6.37
C PRO A 98 -1.22 10.57 7.77
N MET A 99 -0.42 9.68 8.38
CA MET A 99 -0.70 9.14 9.71
C MET A 99 -0.67 10.23 10.77
N ALA A 100 -1.39 10.02 11.88
CA ALA A 100 -1.44 10.94 13.01
C ALA A 100 -1.77 12.41 12.61
N TRP A 101 -2.51 12.60 11.52
CA TRP A 101 -2.95 13.91 11.05
C TRP A 101 -3.69 14.72 12.13
N SER A 102 -4.47 14.07 13.00
CA SER A 102 -5.12 14.75 14.13
C SER A 102 -4.15 15.35 15.17
N VAL A 103 -2.87 14.99 15.12
CA VAL A 103 -1.83 15.48 16.03
C VAL A 103 -0.92 16.49 15.32
N PHE A 104 -0.43 16.15 14.13
CA PHE A 104 0.55 16.97 13.41
C PHE A 104 -0.07 17.88 12.34
N GLY A 105 -1.35 17.71 12.02
CA GLY A 105 -1.98 18.32 10.86
C GLY A 105 -1.46 17.73 9.55
N GLY A 106 -1.47 18.56 8.51
CA GLY A 106 -1.02 18.24 7.16
C GLY A 106 -1.62 19.25 6.19
N GLY A 107 -0.80 19.97 5.42
CA GLY A 107 -1.25 21.13 4.63
C GLY A 107 -2.36 20.80 3.63
N GLU A 108 -2.24 19.68 2.92
CA GLU A 108 -3.17 19.25 1.87
C GLU A 108 -4.22 18.24 2.36
N TRP A 109 -4.23 17.92 3.66
CA TRP A 109 -5.08 16.86 4.22
C TRP A 109 -6.20 17.43 5.06
N ASN A 110 -7.43 16.94 4.83
CA ASN A 110 -8.64 17.43 5.46
C ASN A 110 -9.49 16.29 6.05
N GLU A 111 -10.54 16.63 6.81
CA GLU A 111 -11.39 15.62 7.48
C GLU A 111 -12.08 14.66 6.49
N PRO A 112 -12.68 15.12 5.37
CA PRO A 112 -13.22 14.22 4.35
C PRO A 112 -12.20 13.19 3.83
N LEU A 113 -10.97 13.62 3.54
CA LEU A 113 -9.89 12.72 3.10
C LEU A 113 -9.49 11.72 4.20
N ASN A 114 -9.44 12.17 5.46
CA ASN A 114 -9.15 11.30 6.61
C ASN A 114 -10.23 10.21 6.81
N VAL A 115 -11.51 10.56 6.67
CA VAL A 115 -12.62 9.59 6.73
C VAL A 115 -12.50 8.57 5.61
N ARG A 116 -12.27 9.02 4.38
CA ARG A 116 -12.06 8.16 3.20
C ARG A 116 -10.88 7.22 3.40
N TRP A 117 -9.75 7.75 3.88
CA TRP A 117 -8.54 6.98 4.16
C TRP A 117 -8.78 5.89 5.21
N LYS A 118 -9.45 6.21 6.32
CA LYS A 118 -9.77 5.25 7.39
C LYS A 118 -10.70 4.13 6.90
N GLN A 119 -11.70 4.47 6.09
CA GLN A 119 -12.59 3.47 5.48
C GLN A 119 -11.82 2.53 4.55
N ALA A 120 -10.93 3.06 3.72
CA ALA A 120 -10.13 2.27 2.77
C ALA A 120 -9.01 1.44 3.42
N HIS A 121 -8.50 1.85 4.58
CA HIS A 121 -7.35 1.22 5.24
C HIS A 121 -7.70 0.47 6.54
N GLY A 122 -8.98 0.44 6.93
CA GLY A 122 -9.48 -0.36 8.05
C GLY A 122 -9.70 -1.82 7.67
N ALA A 123 -9.61 -2.73 8.65
CA ALA A 123 -10.05 -4.11 8.41
C ALA A 123 -11.59 -4.16 8.35
N PRO A 124 -12.17 -4.94 7.43
CA PRO A 124 -13.62 -4.99 7.23
C PRO A 124 -14.37 -5.57 8.44
N GLU A 125 -13.74 -6.46 9.21
CA GLU A 125 -14.28 -7.04 10.43
C GLU A 125 -13.18 -7.46 11.43
N HIS A 126 -13.42 -7.36 12.73
CA HIS A 126 -12.51 -7.84 13.79
C HIS A 126 -13.16 -8.98 14.61
N GLU A 127 -13.74 -9.96 13.91
CA GLU A 127 -14.37 -11.12 14.54
C GLU A 127 -13.32 -12.16 14.96
N LEU A 128 -13.20 -12.41 16.26
CA LEU A 128 -12.25 -13.39 16.81
C LEU A 128 -12.53 -14.81 16.31
N GLU A 129 -13.79 -15.14 16.04
CA GLU A 129 -14.22 -16.44 15.53
C GLU A 129 -13.64 -16.74 14.14
N ARG A 130 -13.27 -15.71 13.36
CA ARG A 130 -12.65 -15.86 12.03
C ARG A 130 -11.14 -16.03 12.06
N ILE A 131 -10.49 -15.94 13.22
CA ILE A 131 -9.02 -16.11 13.33
C ILE A 131 -8.53 -17.42 12.68
N PRO A 132 -9.19 -18.59 12.86
CA PRO A 132 -8.78 -19.83 12.20
C PRO A 132 -8.80 -19.71 10.67
N GLN A 133 -9.84 -19.09 10.11
CA GLN A 133 -9.93 -18.85 8.67
C GLN A 133 -8.81 -17.93 8.20
N HIS A 134 -8.60 -16.79 8.86
CA HIS A 134 -7.53 -15.85 8.50
C HIS A 134 -6.14 -16.48 8.58
N PHE A 135 -5.92 -17.36 9.55
CA PHE A 135 -4.69 -18.13 9.64
C PHE A 135 -4.52 -19.08 8.45
N LEU A 136 -5.58 -19.81 8.06
CA LEU A 136 -5.54 -20.69 6.89
C LEU A 136 -5.35 -19.91 5.58
N ASP A 137 -5.97 -18.73 5.47
CA ASP A 137 -5.82 -17.87 4.31
C ASP A 137 -4.36 -17.40 4.21
N ALA A 138 -3.75 -16.96 5.30
CA ALA A 138 -2.33 -16.59 5.35
C ALA A 138 -1.37 -17.77 5.14
N ALA A 139 -1.69 -18.95 5.69
CA ALA A 139 -0.79 -20.10 5.72
C ALA A 139 -0.85 -20.99 4.48
N VAL A 140 -2.01 -21.09 3.86
CA VAL A 140 -2.28 -22.06 2.79
C VAL A 140 -2.76 -21.39 1.52
N ARG A 141 -3.70 -20.43 1.60
CA ARG A 141 -4.31 -19.80 0.41
C ARG A 141 -3.56 -18.57 -0.09
N ASN A 142 -2.55 -18.13 0.64
CA ASN A 142 -1.77 -16.94 0.32
C ASN A 142 -0.96 -17.15 -0.97
N LYS A 143 -1.20 -16.28 -1.96
CA LYS A 143 -0.54 -16.34 -3.28
C LYS A 143 0.96 -16.01 -3.23
N TRP A 144 1.43 -15.39 -2.15
CA TRP A 144 2.80 -14.90 -1.99
C TRP A 144 3.71 -15.84 -1.21
N THR A 145 3.16 -16.91 -0.62
CA THR A 145 3.94 -17.83 0.24
C THR A 145 3.58 -19.28 -0.01
N SER A 146 4.58 -20.15 -0.12
CA SER A 146 4.34 -21.58 -0.24
C SER A 146 3.79 -22.16 1.08
N PRO A 147 2.73 -23.00 1.03
CA PRO A 147 2.23 -23.74 2.20
C PRO A 147 3.30 -24.62 2.87
N LEU A 148 4.36 -24.99 2.13
CA LEU A 148 5.52 -25.73 2.66
C LEU A 148 6.21 -24.98 3.81
N LEU A 149 6.21 -23.63 3.81
CA LEU A 149 6.79 -22.85 4.89
C LEU A 149 6.09 -23.17 6.22
N PHE A 150 4.75 -23.14 6.23
CA PHE A 150 3.98 -23.47 7.43
C PHE A 150 4.02 -24.96 7.76
N GLY A 151 3.92 -25.82 6.75
CA GLY A 151 4.00 -27.28 6.94
C GLY A 151 5.30 -27.72 7.60
N LEU A 152 6.42 -27.06 7.30
CA LEU A 152 7.71 -27.33 7.92
C LEU A 152 7.95 -26.51 9.20
N ALA A 153 7.42 -25.29 9.31
CA ALA A 153 7.61 -24.46 10.50
C ALA A 153 6.81 -24.98 11.69
N VAL A 154 5.51 -25.28 11.54
CA VAL A 154 4.61 -25.64 12.66
C VAL A 154 5.13 -26.82 13.52
N PRO A 155 5.64 -27.92 12.94
CA PRO A 155 6.23 -29.02 13.74
C PRO A 155 7.36 -28.58 14.69
N VAL A 156 8.05 -27.48 14.38
CA VAL A 156 9.15 -26.93 15.21
C VAL A 156 8.65 -26.38 16.55
N LEU A 157 7.34 -26.15 16.71
CA LEU A 157 6.73 -25.84 18.01
C LEU A 157 7.07 -26.91 19.07
N LEU A 158 7.20 -28.18 18.68
CA LEU A 158 7.59 -29.27 19.58
C LEU A 158 8.97 -29.05 20.23
N SER A 159 9.83 -28.25 19.59
CA SER A 159 11.17 -27.91 20.08
C SER A 159 11.28 -26.49 20.65
N CYS A 160 10.19 -25.71 20.69
CA CYS A 160 10.24 -24.32 21.16
C CYS A 160 10.69 -24.25 22.63
N GLY A 161 10.27 -25.18 23.48
CA GLY A 161 10.70 -25.25 24.88
C GLY A 161 12.21 -25.46 25.06
N ARG A 162 12.90 -26.01 24.05
CA ARG A 162 14.30 -26.44 24.15
C ARG A 162 15.32 -25.37 23.73
N SER A 163 14.89 -24.35 22.99
CA SER A 163 15.79 -23.35 22.41
C SER A 163 15.24 -21.93 22.59
N VAL A 164 15.97 -21.08 23.31
CA VAL A 164 15.63 -19.66 23.47
C VAL A 164 15.51 -18.96 22.10
N PRO A 165 16.46 -19.12 21.15
CA PRO A 165 16.32 -18.56 19.81
C PRO A 165 15.01 -18.95 19.11
N LEU A 166 14.63 -20.24 19.14
CA LEU A 166 13.39 -20.69 18.49
C LEU A 166 12.15 -20.07 19.14
N ARG A 167 12.14 -19.89 20.47
CA ARG A 167 11.04 -19.16 21.13
C ARG A 167 10.96 -17.72 20.67
N LEU A 168 12.08 -17.03 20.56
CA LEU A 168 12.10 -15.63 20.12
C LEU A 168 11.61 -15.50 18.68
N VAL A 169 11.99 -16.43 17.80
CA VAL A 169 11.49 -16.45 16.41
C VAL A 169 9.98 -16.73 16.38
N TRP A 170 9.48 -17.67 17.18
CA TRP A 170 8.03 -17.90 17.30
C TRP A 170 7.27 -16.71 17.87
N LEU A 171 7.82 -16.03 18.86
CA LEU A 171 7.25 -14.80 19.41
C LEU A 171 7.21 -13.69 18.36
N ALA A 172 8.24 -13.57 17.51
CA ALA A 172 8.25 -12.63 16.40
C ALA A 172 7.18 -12.96 15.35
N VAL A 173 7.01 -14.23 14.99
CA VAL A 173 5.93 -14.69 14.09
C VAL A 173 4.56 -14.41 14.69
N GLY A 174 4.35 -14.74 15.97
CA GLY A 174 3.10 -14.48 16.67
C GLY A 174 2.79 -12.98 16.75
N TRP A 175 3.78 -12.15 17.09
CA TRP A 175 3.64 -10.70 17.08
C TRP A 175 3.31 -10.15 15.69
N GLY A 176 3.99 -10.63 14.65
CA GLY A 176 3.69 -10.24 13.28
C GLY A 176 2.30 -10.66 12.83
N PHE A 177 1.83 -11.84 13.24
CA PHE A 177 0.43 -12.25 13.00
C PHE A 177 -0.55 -11.34 13.71
N LEU A 178 -0.34 -11.03 14.99
CA LEU A 178 -1.23 -10.16 15.76
C LEU A 178 -1.29 -8.74 15.20
N THR A 179 -0.15 -8.18 14.79
CA THR A 179 -0.10 -6.85 14.19
C THR A 179 -0.67 -6.82 12.77
N TRP A 180 -0.41 -7.84 11.95
CA TRP A 180 -1.07 -8.00 10.65
C TRP A 180 -2.58 -8.12 10.79
N TRP A 181 -3.05 -8.97 11.71
CA TRP A 181 -4.48 -9.24 11.91
C TRP A 181 -5.23 -8.06 12.52
N GLY A 182 -4.65 -7.40 13.53
CA GLY A 182 -5.32 -6.37 14.33
C GLY A 182 -5.03 -4.93 13.94
N LEU A 183 -3.95 -4.66 13.18
CA LEU A 183 -3.50 -3.28 12.87
C LEU A 183 -3.33 -3.03 11.37
N THR A 184 -3.78 -3.95 10.52
CA THR A 184 -3.80 -3.76 9.06
C THR A 184 -5.11 -4.22 8.45
N HIS A 185 -5.39 -3.83 7.21
CA HIS A 185 -6.54 -4.32 6.44
C HIS A 185 -6.33 -5.75 5.86
N ARG A 186 -5.39 -6.51 6.42
CA ARG A 186 -5.16 -7.94 6.19
C ARG A 186 -4.91 -8.37 4.73
N ILE A 187 -4.38 -7.48 3.88
CA ILE A 187 -3.90 -7.91 2.56
C ILE A 187 -2.72 -8.87 2.72
N ASP A 188 -2.76 -9.96 1.97
CA ASP A 188 -1.76 -11.03 1.95
C ASP A 188 -0.31 -10.52 1.86
N ARG A 189 -0.06 -9.47 1.07
CA ARG A 189 1.30 -8.91 0.89
C ARG A 189 1.87 -8.25 2.15
N PHE A 190 1.04 -7.86 3.12
CA PHE A 190 1.53 -7.31 4.39
C PHE A 190 2.02 -8.41 5.34
N TRP A 191 1.76 -9.68 5.00
CA TRP A 191 2.31 -10.85 5.67
C TRP A 191 3.78 -11.11 5.32
N VAL A 192 4.25 -10.64 4.16
CA VAL A 192 5.58 -10.94 3.59
C VAL A 192 6.75 -10.75 4.58
N PRO A 193 6.77 -9.74 5.47
CA PRO A 193 7.83 -9.61 6.48
C PRO A 193 7.98 -10.82 7.43
N MET A 194 6.98 -11.70 7.51
CA MET A 194 7.04 -12.93 8.33
C MET A 194 7.78 -14.08 7.64
N VAL A 195 7.94 -14.03 6.32
CA VAL A 195 8.54 -15.12 5.53
C VAL A 195 9.96 -15.48 5.99
N PRO A 196 10.87 -14.54 6.31
CA PRO A 196 12.21 -14.89 6.80
C PRO A 196 12.16 -15.66 8.13
N PHE A 197 11.31 -15.27 9.08
CA PHE A 197 11.17 -15.96 10.36
C PHE A 197 10.61 -17.36 10.19
N LEU A 198 9.57 -17.51 9.36
CA LEU A 198 9.02 -18.80 9.00
C LEU A 198 10.06 -19.68 8.31
N SER A 199 10.88 -19.12 7.41
CA SER A 199 11.94 -19.86 6.71
C SER A 199 13.01 -20.41 7.68
N VAL A 200 13.39 -19.62 8.70
CA VAL A 200 14.29 -20.10 9.77
C VAL A 200 13.66 -21.25 10.56
N LEU A 201 12.37 -21.14 10.89
CA LEU A 201 11.64 -22.22 11.56
C LEU A 201 11.51 -23.47 10.68
N SER A 202 11.17 -23.31 9.40
CA SER A 202 11.10 -24.40 8.43
C SER A 202 12.45 -25.13 8.31
N GLY A 203 13.56 -24.39 8.30
CA GLY A 203 14.91 -24.99 8.30
C GLY A 203 15.22 -25.76 9.59
N ALA A 204 14.76 -25.26 10.74
CA ALA A 204 14.92 -25.93 12.03
C ALA A 204 14.15 -27.26 12.11
N CYS A 205 13.19 -27.51 11.21
CA CYS A 205 12.42 -28.77 11.13
C CYS A 205 13.31 -30.00 10.93
N VAL A 206 14.47 -29.83 10.25
CA VAL A 206 15.48 -30.89 10.09
C VAL A 206 15.97 -31.43 11.45
N GLN A 207 15.96 -30.60 12.49
CA GLN A 207 16.43 -30.97 13.84
C GLN A 207 15.42 -31.79 14.64
N LEU A 208 14.19 -31.96 14.15
CA LEU A 208 13.16 -32.76 14.84
C LEU A 208 13.43 -34.28 14.77
N GLY A 209 14.23 -34.73 13.81
CA GLY A 209 14.54 -36.14 13.60
C GLY A 209 15.99 -36.37 13.16
N GLY A 210 16.68 -37.30 13.80
CA GLY A 210 18.05 -37.69 13.44
C GLY A 210 18.13 -38.69 12.27
N ALA A 211 17.01 -39.33 11.92
CA ALA A 211 16.96 -40.40 10.93
C ALA A 211 17.21 -39.88 9.51
N GLY A 212 17.96 -40.64 8.70
CA GLY A 212 18.30 -40.27 7.32
C GLY A 212 17.07 -40.07 6.43
N TRP A 213 16.02 -40.88 6.61
CA TRP A 213 14.77 -40.76 5.85
C TRP A 213 14.05 -39.43 6.12
N TRP A 214 14.04 -38.94 7.37
CA TRP A 214 13.42 -37.65 7.73
C TRP A 214 14.15 -36.49 7.07
N ARG A 215 15.49 -36.50 7.15
CA ARG A 215 16.33 -35.48 6.51
C ARG A 215 16.15 -35.49 4.98
N GLY A 216 16.10 -36.68 4.39
CA GLY A 216 15.81 -36.86 2.97
C GLY A 216 14.43 -36.33 2.57
N LEU A 217 13.39 -36.57 3.38
CA LEU A 217 12.04 -36.05 3.16
C LEU A 217 12.02 -34.52 3.20
N VAL A 218 12.58 -33.90 4.24
CA VAL A 218 12.61 -32.43 4.39
C VAL A 218 13.40 -31.78 3.25
N LEU A 219 14.61 -32.30 2.96
CA LEU A 219 15.44 -31.78 1.87
C LEU A 219 14.75 -31.96 0.51
N GLY A 220 14.19 -33.14 0.24
CA GLY A 220 13.45 -33.42 -0.99
C GLY A 220 12.25 -32.49 -1.17
N SER A 221 11.51 -32.20 -0.10
CA SER A 221 10.40 -31.25 -0.11
C SER A 221 10.85 -29.83 -0.44
N VAL A 222 11.93 -29.36 0.19
CA VAL A 222 12.49 -28.03 -0.06
C VAL A 222 13.02 -27.91 -1.49
N VAL A 223 13.77 -28.91 -1.97
CA VAL A 223 14.32 -28.92 -3.34
C VAL A 223 13.19 -28.95 -4.36
N THR A 224 12.22 -29.84 -4.21
CA THR A 224 11.08 -29.95 -5.12
C THR A 224 10.26 -28.65 -5.14
N GLY A 225 9.96 -28.10 -3.96
CA GLY A 225 9.26 -26.82 -3.83
C GLY A 225 10.04 -25.67 -4.49
N THR A 226 11.35 -25.61 -4.31
CA THR A 226 12.20 -24.58 -4.91
C THR A 226 12.23 -24.70 -6.43
N VAL A 227 12.46 -25.90 -6.96
CA VAL A 227 12.46 -26.15 -8.41
C VAL A 227 11.10 -25.81 -9.03
N PHE A 228 10.00 -26.21 -8.37
CA PHE A 228 8.65 -25.84 -8.80
C PHE A 228 8.47 -24.32 -8.85
N ASN A 229 8.83 -23.60 -7.79
CA ASN A 229 8.68 -22.14 -7.74
C ASN A 229 9.58 -21.42 -8.75
N LEU A 230 10.82 -21.89 -8.96
CA LEU A 230 11.71 -21.38 -10.00
C LEU A 230 11.08 -21.57 -11.38
N ARG A 231 10.57 -22.76 -11.69
CA ARG A 231 9.88 -23.01 -12.96
C ARG A 231 8.61 -22.16 -13.09
N PHE A 232 7.80 -22.09 -12.04
CA PHE A 232 6.58 -21.27 -12.04
C PHE A 232 6.89 -19.80 -12.32
N SER A 233 7.95 -19.25 -11.73
CA SER A 233 8.40 -17.87 -11.95
C SER A 233 8.84 -17.58 -13.38
N THR A 234 9.09 -18.61 -14.21
CA THR A 234 9.38 -18.44 -15.64
C THR A 234 8.13 -18.44 -16.53
N LEU A 235 6.95 -18.73 -15.97
CA LEU A 235 5.70 -18.77 -16.73
C LEU A 235 5.09 -17.37 -16.84
N ALA A 236 4.43 -17.10 -17.97
CA ALA A 236 3.70 -15.84 -18.21
C ALA A 236 2.60 -15.55 -17.16
N LEU A 237 2.17 -16.57 -16.41
CA LEU A 237 1.17 -16.47 -15.35
C LEU A 237 1.62 -15.60 -14.15
N VAL A 238 2.92 -15.41 -13.96
CA VAL A 238 3.47 -14.62 -12.84
C VAL A 238 3.67 -13.14 -13.22
N GLY A 239 3.49 -12.82 -14.51
CA GLY A 239 3.63 -11.49 -15.07
C GLY A 239 4.75 -11.43 -16.11
N PHE A 240 5.05 -10.20 -16.55
CA PHE A 240 6.10 -9.96 -17.52
C PHE A 240 7.48 -10.09 -16.87
N HIS A 241 8.08 -11.29 -16.97
CA HIS A 241 9.42 -11.59 -16.43
C HIS A 241 10.46 -11.63 -17.54
N ALA A 242 10.63 -10.52 -18.23
CA ALA A 242 11.69 -10.38 -19.22
C ALA A 242 12.95 -9.85 -18.53
N GLY A 243 13.52 -10.63 -17.61
CA GLY A 243 14.63 -10.23 -16.74
C GLY A 243 15.93 -9.80 -17.46
N LEU A 244 15.97 -9.94 -18.79
CA LEU A 244 17.04 -9.49 -19.67
C LEU A 244 16.53 -8.66 -20.87
N MET A 245 15.25 -8.27 -20.89
CA MET A 245 14.74 -7.42 -21.96
C MET A 245 15.21 -5.99 -21.78
N ASP A 246 15.40 -5.34 -22.92
CA ASP A 246 15.60 -3.90 -22.98
C ASP A 246 14.45 -3.14 -22.28
N LEU A 247 14.80 -2.13 -21.49
CA LEU A 247 13.83 -1.39 -20.69
C LEU A 247 12.86 -0.60 -21.57
N GLU A 248 13.30 -0.06 -22.70
CA GLU A 248 12.43 0.69 -23.62
C GLU A 248 11.45 -0.26 -24.29
N GLY A 249 11.94 -1.40 -24.79
CA GLY A 249 11.08 -2.44 -25.34
C GLY A 249 10.07 -3.00 -24.32
N ALA A 250 10.48 -3.20 -23.07
CA ALA A 250 9.57 -3.61 -21.99
C ALA A 250 8.51 -2.54 -21.73
N ARG A 251 8.89 -1.25 -21.78
CA ARG A 251 7.98 -0.12 -21.60
C ARG A 251 6.89 -0.12 -22.68
N GLU A 252 7.27 -0.28 -23.95
CA GLU A 252 6.30 -0.31 -25.06
C GLU A 252 5.25 -1.42 -24.94
N LEU A 253 5.60 -2.54 -24.30
CA LEU A 253 4.68 -3.66 -24.07
C LEU A 253 3.68 -3.41 -22.94
N VAL A 254 4.01 -2.55 -21.98
CA VAL A 254 3.19 -2.35 -20.77
C VAL A 254 2.41 -1.05 -20.76
N ILE A 255 2.77 -0.05 -21.59
CA ILE A 255 1.98 1.18 -21.70
C ILE A 255 0.57 0.84 -22.19
N ARG A 256 -0.43 1.30 -21.44
CA ARG A 256 -1.85 1.12 -21.76
C ARG A 256 -2.21 1.74 -23.12
N SER A 257 -3.06 1.07 -23.89
CA SER A 257 -3.35 1.41 -25.29
C SER A 257 -3.90 2.82 -25.49
N ASP A 258 -4.73 3.31 -24.58
CA ASP A 258 -5.26 4.67 -24.59
C ASP A 258 -4.15 5.72 -24.40
N LEU A 259 -3.22 5.52 -23.46
CA LEU A 259 -2.05 6.39 -23.29
C LEU A 259 -1.11 6.33 -24.49
N GLN A 260 -0.90 5.15 -25.09
CA GLN A 260 -0.13 5.05 -26.33
C GLN A 260 -0.74 5.89 -27.44
N GLU A 261 -2.06 5.81 -27.58
CA GLU A 261 -2.80 6.57 -28.60
C GLU A 261 -2.70 8.08 -28.36
N LEU A 262 -2.91 8.53 -27.11
CA LEU A 262 -2.79 9.93 -26.74
C LEU A 262 -1.37 10.45 -26.96
N ASN A 263 -0.35 9.68 -26.59
CA ASN A 263 1.05 10.03 -26.81
C ASN A 263 1.40 10.21 -28.29
N ARG A 264 0.71 9.53 -29.20
CA ARG A 264 0.93 9.63 -30.65
C ARG A 264 0.14 10.76 -31.29
N GLN A 265 -1.06 11.05 -30.80
CA GLN A 265 -2.04 11.87 -31.52
C GLN A 265 -2.27 13.25 -30.92
N LEU A 266 -1.99 13.45 -29.64
CA LEU A 266 -2.21 14.76 -29.03
C LEU A 266 -1.25 15.79 -29.64
N PRO A 267 -1.75 16.98 -30.00
CA PRO A 267 -0.90 18.08 -30.47
C PRO A 267 0.20 18.43 -29.46
N ALA A 268 1.34 18.89 -29.97
CA ALA A 268 2.40 19.42 -29.13
C ALA A 268 1.87 20.58 -28.26
N GLY A 269 2.23 20.60 -26.98
CA GLY A 269 1.73 21.58 -26.02
C GLY A 269 0.37 21.23 -25.39
N SER A 270 -0.22 20.09 -25.73
CA SER A 270 -1.44 19.62 -25.05
C SER A 270 -1.20 19.40 -23.56
N ARG A 271 -2.17 19.87 -22.76
CA ARG A 271 -2.32 19.51 -21.35
C ARG A 271 -3.66 18.80 -21.14
N VAL A 272 -3.62 17.63 -20.50
CA VAL A 272 -4.80 16.79 -20.28
C VAL A 272 -5.14 16.74 -18.80
N LEU A 273 -6.39 17.08 -18.46
CA LEU A 273 -6.96 16.82 -17.14
C LEU A 273 -7.44 15.35 -17.10
N MET A 274 -6.78 14.52 -16.29
CA MET A 274 -7.03 13.09 -16.13
C MET A 274 -7.98 12.85 -14.95
N VAL A 275 -9.24 12.55 -15.23
CA VAL A 275 -10.30 12.35 -14.22
C VAL A 275 -10.53 10.86 -13.99
N GLY A 276 -10.40 10.43 -12.73
CA GLY A 276 -10.50 9.02 -12.37
C GLY A 276 -9.27 8.21 -12.77
N GLU A 277 -8.20 8.87 -13.20
CA GLU A 277 -6.99 8.23 -13.71
C GLU A 277 -5.76 8.75 -12.99
N ALA A 278 -5.02 7.84 -12.35
CA ALA A 278 -3.80 8.15 -11.60
C ALA A 278 -2.56 7.43 -12.16
N GLU A 279 -2.74 6.50 -13.10
CA GLU A 279 -1.66 5.81 -13.82
C GLU A 279 -1.14 6.69 -14.97
N VAL A 280 -0.46 7.79 -14.62
CA VAL A 280 -0.06 8.83 -15.59
C VAL A 280 1.42 8.80 -15.99
N PHE A 281 2.22 7.88 -15.42
CA PHE A 281 3.69 7.86 -15.53
C PHE A 281 4.22 7.72 -16.96
N ASP A 282 3.39 7.20 -17.87
CA ASP A 282 3.75 7.00 -19.28
C ASP A 282 3.22 8.08 -20.22
N ALA A 283 2.57 9.12 -19.69
CA ALA A 283 2.16 10.27 -20.48
C ALA A 283 3.38 11.06 -20.98
N ARG A 284 3.39 11.39 -22.28
CA ARG A 284 4.39 12.25 -22.95
C ARG A 284 3.86 13.66 -23.23
N PHE A 285 2.72 14.00 -22.63
CA PHE A 285 2.06 15.30 -22.68
C PHE A 285 1.94 15.86 -21.26
N ALA A 286 1.64 17.15 -21.12
CA ALA A 286 1.47 17.73 -19.79
C ALA A 286 0.21 17.14 -19.13
N VAL A 287 0.33 16.66 -17.90
CA VAL A 287 -0.79 16.07 -17.16
C VAL A 287 -1.22 16.97 -16.01
N LEU A 288 -2.52 17.02 -15.78
CA LEU A 288 -3.13 17.51 -14.55
C LEU A 288 -4.02 16.38 -14.03
N TYR A 289 -3.80 15.91 -12.81
CA TYR A 289 -4.51 14.77 -12.26
C TYR A 289 -4.53 14.85 -10.74
N ASN A 290 -5.40 14.04 -10.12
CA ASN A 290 -5.47 13.87 -8.68
C ASN A 290 -5.72 12.40 -8.36
N THR A 291 -5.21 11.92 -7.23
CA THR A 291 -5.52 10.58 -6.72
C THR A 291 -6.81 10.58 -5.91
N VAL A 292 -7.23 9.40 -5.44
CA VAL A 292 -8.37 9.23 -4.52
C VAL A 292 -8.14 9.91 -3.16
N PHE A 293 -6.91 10.30 -2.83
CA PHE A 293 -6.55 10.95 -1.56
C PHE A 293 -6.17 12.43 -1.72
N ASP A 294 -6.57 13.03 -2.84
CA ASP A 294 -6.43 14.45 -3.12
C ASP A 294 -7.82 15.08 -3.27
N GLU A 295 -7.87 16.41 -3.25
CA GLU A 295 -9.05 17.14 -3.70
C GLU A 295 -9.25 16.93 -5.21
N SER A 296 -10.51 16.90 -5.65
CA SER A 296 -10.80 16.67 -7.06
C SER A 296 -10.53 17.91 -7.88
N VAL A 297 -9.50 17.87 -8.71
CA VAL A 297 -9.15 18.99 -9.60
C VAL A 297 -10.28 19.27 -10.61
N PHE A 298 -10.99 18.22 -11.04
CA PHE A 298 -12.19 18.39 -11.87
C PHE A 298 -13.27 19.19 -11.13
N GLU A 299 -13.54 18.86 -9.87
CA GLU A 299 -14.49 19.62 -9.05
C GLU A 299 -14.02 21.06 -8.84
N GLU A 300 -12.75 21.29 -8.50
CA GLU A 300 -12.18 22.62 -8.30
C GLU A 300 -12.36 23.53 -9.53
N LEU A 301 -12.08 22.99 -10.72
CA LEU A 301 -12.14 23.76 -11.97
C LEU A 301 -13.57 23.97 -12.50
N THR A 302 -14.53 23.13 -12.09
CA THR A 302 -15.87 23.13 -12.70
C THR A 302 -17.01 23.48 -11.74
N ALA A 303 -16.81 23.36 -10.43
CA ALA A 303 -17.86 23.62 -9.44
C ALA A 303 -18.17 25.11 -9.26
N GLY A 304 -19.46 25.38 -9.03
CA GLY A 304 -19.97 26.68 -8.60
C GLY A 304 -19.63 26.95 -7.14
N GLY A 305 -19.68 28.24 -6.75
CA GLY A 305 -19.44 28.69 -5.37
C GLY A 305 -20.56 28.37 -4.38
N ASP A 306 -21.64 27.70 -4.82
CA ASP A 306 -22.86 27.50 -4.04
C ASP A 306 -22.76 26.43 -2.95
N ALA A 307 -23.67 26.56 -1.96
CA ALA A 307 -23.84 25.66 -0.82
C ALA A 307 -24.38 24.28 -1.24
N GLY A 308 -23.49 23.39 -1.65
CA GLY A 308 -23.74 21.96 -1.84
C GLY A 308 -22.45 21.18 -1.66
N THR A 309 -22.56 19.91 -1.26
CA THR A 309 -21.41 19.01 -1.08
C THR A 309 -21.55 17.77 -1.96
N GLY A 310 -20.42 17.23 -2.44
CA GLY A 310 -20.42 15.99 -3.22
C GLY A 310 -21.23 16.11 -4.51
N ALA A 311 -22.10 15.12 -4.79
CA ALA A 311 -22.91 15.09 -6.02
C ALA A 311 -23.89 16.28 -6.12
N GLY A 312 -24.35 16.83 -5.00
CA GLY A 312 -25.30 17.94 -4.95
C GLY A 312 -24.70 19.33 -5.19
N ARG A 313 -23.37 19.44 -5.29
CA ARG A 313 -22.71 20.72 -5.57
C ARG A 313 -22.95 21.11 -7.03
N ALA A 314 -23.30 22.39 -7.24
CA ALA A 314 -23.67 22.90 -8.56
C ALA A 314 -22.45 23.02 -9.50
N LEU A 315 -22.72 22.90 -10.81
CA LEU A 315 -21.75 23.24 -11.86
C LEU A 315 -21.72 24.76 -12.02
N ALA A 316 -20.52 25.35 -12.17
CA ALA A 316 -20.38 26.77 -12.47
C ALA A 316 -20.89 27.10 -13.88
N ALA A 317 -21.08 28.39 -14.17
CA ALA A 317 -21.47 28.83 -15.50
C ALA A 317 -20.42 28.40 -16.55
N ALA A 318 -20.88 27.99 -17.73
CA ALA A 318 -20.02 27.48 -18.80
C ALA A 318 -18.86 28.42 -19.16
N ALA A 319 -19.09 29.74 -19.12
CA ALA A 319 -18.03 30.73 -19.35
C ALA A 319 -16.92 30.67 -18.29
N ASP A 320 -17.31 30.61 -17.01
CA ASP A 320 -16.37 30.56 -15.89
C ASP A 320 -15.56 29.26 -15.90
N VAL A 321 -16.21 28.12 -16.17
CA VAL A 321 -15.52 26.83 -16.26
C VAL A 321 -14.49 26.86 -17.40
N ARG A 322 -14.89 27.40 -18.56
CA ARG A 322 -13.99 27.53 -19.72
C ARG A 322 -12.79 28.42 -19.41
N GLU A 323 -13.00 29.54 -18.73
CA GLU A 323 -11.93 30.43 -18.31
C GLU A 323 -10.97 29.72 -17.35
N ARG A 324 -11.49 29.01 -16.34
CA ARG A 324 -10.66 28.25 -15.38
C ARG A 324 -9.86 27.14 -16.06
N LEU A 325 -10.46 26.38 -16.97
CA LEU A 325 -9.75 25.35 -17.74
C LEU A 325 -8.64 25.97 -18.61
N ARG A 326 -8.93 27.08 -19.29
CA ARG A 326 -7.92 27.81 -20.09
C ARG A 326 -6.80 28.41 -19.24
N ALA A 327 -7.13 28.98 -18.08
CA ALA A 327 -6.15 29.52 -17.13
C ALA A 327 -5.24 28.41 -16.58
N ALA A 328 -5.79 27.21 -16.34
CA ALA A 328 -5.02 26.02 -16.01
C ALA A 328 -4.28 25.41 -17.23
N GLY A 329 -4.42 25.98 -18.43
CA GLY A 329 -3.81 25.50 -19.67
C GLY A 329 -4.37 24.16 -20.15
N VAL A 330 -5.53 23.71 -19.64
CA VAL A 330 -6.14 22.43 -19.98
C VAL A 330 -6.74 22.50 -21.38
N THR A 331 -6.22 21.66 -22.25
CA THR A 331 -6.66 21.52 -23.66
C THR A 331 -7.64 20.36 -23.85
N HIS A 332 -7.52 19.32 -23.02
CA HIS A 332 -8.33 18.13 -23.10
C HIS A 332 -8.72 17.66 -21.70
N VAL A 333 -9.88 17.02 -21.58
CA VAL A 333 -10.33 16.33 -20.36
C VAL A 333 -10.54 14.87 -20.71
N LEU A 334 -9.81 13.98 -20.03
CA LEU A 334 -10.02 12.55 -20.10
C LEU A 334 -10.75 12.08 -18.85
N VAL A 335 -11.75 11.22 -19.00
CA VAL A 335 -12.40 10.56 -17.86
C VAL A 335 -12.36 9.04 -18.04
N ASN A 336 -11.87 8.35 -17.01
CA ASN A 336 -11.84 6.88 -16.95
C ASN A 336 -12.95 6.38 -16.02
N TRP A 337 -14.13 6.11 -16.57
CA TRP A 337 -15.29 5.60 -15.86
C TRP A 337 -15.10 4.20 -15.30
N ARG A 338 -14.23 3.38 -15.91
CA ARG A 338 -13.90 2.05 -15.36
C ARG A 338 -13.15 2.18 -14.04
N GLU A 339 -12.22 3.10 -13.95
CA GLU A 339 -11.51 3.37 -12.70
C GLU A 339 -12.40 4.07 -11.68
N VAL A 340 -13.25 5.03 -12.09
CA VAL A 340 -14.28 5.62 -11.21
C VAL A 340 -15.20 4.53 -10.62
N LEU A 341 -15.62 3.55 -11.43
CA LEU A 341 -16.37 2.39 -10.95
C LEU A 341 -15.56 1.61 -9.91
N ARG A 342 -14.33 1.23 -10.25
CA ARG A 342 -13.44 0.47 -9.36
C ARG A 342 -13.25 1.17 -8.02
N TYR A 343 -13.13 2.49 -8.00
CA TYR A 343 -13.02 3.28 -6.78
C TYR A 343 -14.32 3.36 -5.98
N ARG A 344 -15.48 3.40 -6.64
CA ARG A 344 -16.80 3.50 -5.99
C ARG A 344 -17.40 2.16 -5.56
N LEU A 345 -16.82 1.03 -5.95
CA LEU A 345 -17.27 -0.29 -5.49
C LEU A 345 -17.18 -0.41 -3.96
N PRO A 346 -18.11 -1.14 -3.31
CA PRO A 346 -18.07 -1.39 -1.87
C PRO A 346 -16.72 -2.00 -1.44
N GLY A 347 -16.15 -1.48 -0.35
CA GLY A 347 -14.84 -1.91 0.17
C GLY A 347 -13.62 -1.37 -0.59
N SER A 348 -13.83 -0.47 -1.56
CA SER A 348 -12.76 0.24 -2.27
C SER A 348 -12.48 1.61 -1.62
N TYR A 349 -11.75 2.46 -2.35
CA TYR A 349 -11.26 3.75 -1.85
C TYR A 349 -12.32 4.86 -1.75
N GLY A 350 -13.42 4.74 -2.48
CA GLY A 350 -14.29 5.87 -2.80
C GLY A 350 -13.66 6.82 -3.84
N TYR A 351 -14.49 7.68 -4.43
CA TYR A 351 -14.04 8.72 -5.35
C TYR A 351 -14.89 9.98 -5.16
N ALA A 352 -14.45 11.13 -5.67
CA ALA A 352 -15.20 12.37 -5.58
C ALA A 352 -16.62 12.19 -6.13
N GLU A 353 -17.63 12.42 -5.29
CA GLU A 353 -19.05 12.25 -5.66
C GLU A 353 -19.50 13.28 -6.70
N TYR A 354 -18.80 14.40 -6.81
CA TYR A 354 -19.05 15.43 -7.79
C TYR A 354 -18.88 14.94 -9.24
N VAL A 355 -17.97 13.99 -9.46
CA VAL A 355 -17.64 13.48 -10.80
C VAL A 355 -18.77 12.56 -11.28
N GLN A 356 -19.69 13.08 -12.09
CA GLN A 356 -20.85 12.33 -12.59
C GLN A 356 -20.97 12.46 -14.11
N PRO A 357 -21.46 11.42 -14.82
CA PRO A 357 -21.68 11.48 -16.27
C PRO A 357 -22.47 12.71 -16.71
N GLU A 358 -23.56 13.05 -16.01
CA GLU A 358 -24.39 14.23 -16.30
C GLU A 358 -23.60 15.55 -16.32
N ARG A 359 -22.54 15.69 -15.51
CA ARG A 359 -21.70 16.91 -15.51
C ARG A 359 -20.96 17.09 -16.82
N PHE A 360 -20.47 16.00 -17.40
CA PHE A 360 -19.80 16.05 -18.71
C PHE A 360 -20.79 16.38 -19.83
N GLU A 361 -22.04 15.92 -19.73
CA GLU A 361 -23.11 16.29 -20.66
C GLU A 361 -23.51 17.76 -20.55
N GLN A 362 -23.59 18.29 -19.33
CA GLN A 362 -23.82 19.72 -19.08
C GLN A 362 -22.69 20.59 -19.66
N LEU A 363 -21.43 20.16 -19.53
CA LEU A 363 -20.28 20.85 -20.12
C LEU A 363 -20.22 20.73 -21.66
N LEU A 364 -20.66 19.61 -22.21
CA LEU A 364 -20.80 19.40 -23.66
C LEU A 364 -21.90 20.33 -24.23
N SER A 365 -23.09 20.30 -23.64
CA SER A 365 -24.23 21.14 -24.06
C SER A 365 -23.96 22.64 -23.85
N GLY A 366 -23.21 23.00 -22.81
CA GLY A 366 -22.72 24.36 -22.57
C GLY A 366 -21.57 24.79 -23.50
N GLY A 367 -21.12 23.93 -24.40
CA GLY A 367 -20.05 24.19 -25.36
C GLY A 367 -18.69 24.45 -24.74
N VAL A 368 -18.45 23.96 -23.51
CA VAL A 368 -17.14 23.97 -22.84
C VAL A 368 -16.30 22.79 -23.30
N LEU A 369 -16.94 21.63 -23.48
CA LEU A 369 -16.33 20.42 -24.03
C LEU A 369 -16.86 20.15 -25.45
N GLY A 370 -16.03 19.58 -26.30
CA GLY A 370 -16.42 19.03 -27.59
C GLY A 370 -16.95 17.60 -27.49
N GLU A 371 -17.42 17.04 -28.60
CA GLU A 371 -17.90 15.65 -28.67
C GLU A 371 -16.83 14.67 -28.15
N PRO A 372 -17.21 13.67 -27.34
CA PRO A 372 -16.26 12.73 -26.79
C PRO A 372 -15.68 11.82 -27.86
N ARG A 373 -14.36 11.63 -27.83
CA ARG A 373 -13.72 10.48 -28.46
C ARG A 373 -13.65 9.33 -27.47
N VAL A 374 -14.24 8.20 -27.81
CA VAL A 374 -14.19 6.97 -27.00
C VAL A 374 -12.82 6.32 -27.20
N LEU A 375 -12.08 6.13 -26.11
CA LEU A 375 -10.75 5.50 -26.12
C LEU A 375 -10.77 4.08 -25.57
N GLY A 376 -11.82 3.71 -24.84
CA GLY A 376 -11.92 2.42 -24.20
C GLY A 376 -13.36 2.01 -23.99
N GLU A 377 -13.66 0.76 -24.29
CA GLU A 377 -14.98 0.15 -24.18
C GLU A 377 -14.93 -1.13 -23.34
N GLY A 378 -16.09 -1.53 -22.82
CA GLY A 378 -16.32 -2.81 -22.19
C GLY A 378 -17.71 -3.34 -22.55
N SER A 379 -18.01 -4.55 -22.12
CA SER A 379 -19.34 -5.13 -22.25
C SER A 379 -20.16 -4.79 -21.00
N TRP A 380 -21.33 -4.19 -21.21
CA TRP A 380 -22.31 -3.91 -20.16
C TRP A 380 -22.86 -5.19 -19.54
N SER A 381 -23.15 -6.21 -20.36
CA SER A 381 -23.55 -7.53 -19.87
C SER A 381 -22.42 -8.26 -19.15
N GLY A 382 -21.16 -7.93 -19.47
CA GLY A 382 -19.96 -8.43 -18.80
C GLY A 382 -19.72 -7.88 -17.40
N LEU A 383 -20.38 -6.77 -17.02
CA LEU A 383 -20.33 -6.26 -15.64
C LEU A 383 -21.11 -7.18 -14.69
N SER A 384 -20.58 -7.38 -13.49
CA SER A 384 -21.30 -8.03 -12.40
C SER A 384 -22.57 -7.23 -12.04
N GLU A 385 -23.52 -7.89 -11.39
CA GLU A 385 -24.75 -7.22 -10.96
C GLU A 385 -24.48 -6.05 -10.00
N SER A 386 -23.52 -6.20 -9.08
CA SER A 386 -23.11 -5.14 -8.17
C SER A 386 -22.50 -3.94 -8.91
N GLU A 387 -21.66 -4.19 -9.91
CA GLU A 387 -21.05 -3.14 -10.73
C GLU A 387 -22.12 -2.36 -11.50
N ARG A 388 -23.06 -3.07 -12.15
CA ARG A 388 -24.17 -2.41 -12.86
C ARG A 388 -25.02 -1.56 -11.93
N ARG A 389 -25.34 -2.06 -10.73
CA ARG A 389 -26.10 -1.28 -9.73
C ARG A 389 -25.38 0.00 -9.33
N VAL A 390 -24.05 -0.04 -9.15
CA VAL A 390 -23.26 1.16 -8.82
C VAL A 390 -23.27 2.14 -9.98
N VAL A 391 -23.06 1.70 -11.22
CA VAL A 391 -23.11 2.59 -12.40
C VAL A 391 -24.50 3.21 -12.57
N GLN A 392 -25.56 2.42 -12.38
CA GLN A 392 -26.95 2.87 -12.50
C GLN A 392 -27.36 3.93 -11.45
N GLN A 393 -26.58 4.10 -10.38
CA GLN A 393 -26.78 5.17 -9.40
C GLN A 393 -26.16 6.50 -9.83
N TRP A 394 -25.32 6.51 -10.87
CA TRP A 394 -24.69 7.74 -11.34
C TRP A 394 -25.67 8.56 -12.18
N PRO A 395 -25.88 9.85 -11.84
CA PRO A 395 -26.67 10.73 -12.69
C PRO A 395 -26.09 10.78 -14.12
N GLY A 396 -26.95 10.53 -15.12
CA GLY A 396 -26.58 10.48 -16.53
C GLY A 396 -25.91 9.17 -16.99
N TRP A 397 -25.92 8.08 -16.20
CA TRP A 397 -25.23 6.83 -16.57
C TRP A 397 -25.64 6.25 -17.93
N GLN A 398 -26.89 6.49 -18.37
CA GLN A 398 -27.44 5.98 -19.63
C GLN A 398 -26.60 6.42 -20.83
N GLN A 399 -25.98 7.60 -20.74
CA GLN A 399 -25.13 8.11 -21.82
C GLN A 399 -23.88 7.27 -22.03
N LEU A 400 -23.44 6.49 -21.02
CA LEU A 400 -22.26 5.64 -21.09
C LEU A 400 -22.56 4.27 -21.69
N VAL A 401 -23.84 3.94 -21.92
CA VAL A 401 -24.27 2.58 -22.31
C VAL A 401 -25.12 2.64 -23.57
N CYS A 402 -24.64 2.01 -24.64
CA CYS A 402 -25.37 1.86 -25.89
C CYS A 402 -25.48 0.37 -26.27
N GLY A 403 -26.65 -0.22 -26.06
CA GLY A 403 -26.84 -1.66 -26.22
C GLY A 403 -26.00 -2.44 -25.20
N ASP A 404 -25.09 -3.29 -25.67
CA ASP A 404 -24.12 -3.99 -24.82
C ASP A 404 -22.81 -3.23 -24.64
N VAL A 405 -22.60 -2.12 -25.35
CA VAL A 405 -21.35 -1.35 -25.26
C VAL A 405 -21.42 -0.44 -24.03
N TRP A 406 -20.42 -0.54 -23.17
CA TRP A 406 -20.18 0.39 -22.07
C TRP A 406 -18.91 1.20 -22.34
N GLU A 407 -19.05 2.50 -22.54
CA GLU A 407 -17.95 3.41 -22.78
C GLU A 407 -17.20 3.71 -21.46
N THR A 408 -15.96 3.24 -21.39
CA THR A 408 -15.17 3.27 -20.16
C THR A 408 -14.17 4.40 -20.09
N VAL A 409 -13.65 4.85 -21.23
CA VAL A 409 -12.70 5.97 -21.29
C VAL A 409 -13.14 6.92 -22.38
N ARG A 410 -13.35 8.19 -22.01
CA ARG A 410 -13.72 9.27 -22.94
C ARG A 410 -12.71 10.39 -22.87
N LEU A 411 -12.38 10.95 -24.03
CA LEU A 411 -11.55 12.14 -24.19
C LEU A 411 -12.41 13.26 -24.78
N TYR A 412 -12.34 14.44 -24.16
CA TYR A 412 -13.04 15.65 -24.60
C TYR A 412 -12.00 16.72 -24.93
N GLU A 413 -12.19 17.44 -26.03
CA GLU A 413 -11.46 18.68 -26.33
C GLU A 413 -12.13 19.86 -25.60
N VAL A 414 -11.34 20.77 -25.03
CA VAL A 414 -11.86 21.99 -24.40
C VAL A 414 -12.04 23.08 -25.48
N ARG A 415 -13.25 23.65 -25.57
CA ARG A 415 -13.64 24.63 -26.62
C ARG A 415 -13.54 26.09 -26.17
#